data_AF-A0A183LRH6-F1
#
_entry.id   AF-A0A183LRH6-F1
#
_cell.length_a   1.000
_cell.length_b   1.000
_cell.length_c   1.000
_cell.angle_alpha   90.00
_cell.angle_beta   90.00
_cell.angle_gamma   90.00
#
_symmetry.space_group_name_H-M   'P 1'
#
loop_
_entity.id
_entity.type
_entity.pdbx_description
1 polymer ?
#
loop_
_entity_poly.entity_id
_entity_poly.type
_entity_poly.pdbx_seq_one_letter_code
_entity_poly.pdbx_strand_id
1 'polypeptide(L)'
;MPVVNIQDLTSRSKAVNTVSKEAKPLPSLIISNLEESKDNDPAKRHTRDLQLVEAVIRNALPEEVSGVYITKVRRLGKWVGGETQSSRILKLVLGNFEERDMLFKNSQNTRDSNIRIRPDWVLGD
;
A
#
# COMPACT_ATOMS: atom_id res chain seq x y z
N MET A 1 -39.38 -0.65 -43.37
CA MET A 1 -38.05 -0.03 -43.21
C MET A 1 -38.22 1.33 -42.54
N PRO A 2 -37.97 1.49 -41.23
CA PRO A 2 -37.85 2.81 -40.63
C PRO A 2 -36.36 3.20 -40.50
N VAL A 3 -36.08 4.45 -40.85
CA VAL A 3 -34.78 5.12 -40.75
C VAL A 3 -34.44 5.34 -39.29
N VAL A 4 -33.31 4.80 -38.84
CA VAL A 4 -32.76 5.03 -37.50
C VAL A 4 -31.95 6.33 -37.54
N ASN A 5 -32.46 7.35 -36.83
CA ASN A 5 -31.81 8.64 -36.61
C ASN A 5 -30.69 8.45 -35.58
N ILE A 6 -29.43 8.49 -36.02
CA ILE A 6 -28.25 8.45 -35.16
C ILE A 6 -28.10 9.86 -34.58
N GLN A 7 -28.71 10.11 -33.42
CA GLN A 7 -28.47 11.33 -32.66
C GLN A 7 -27.09 11.26 -32.03
N ASP A 8 -26.27 12.22 -32.46
CA ASP A 8 -24.97 12.59 -31.93
C ASP A 8 -25.02 12.75 -30.41
N LEU A 9 -24.35 11.83 -29.70
CA LEU A 9 -24.07 11.94 -28.28
C LEU A 9 -22.63 12.44 -28.09
N THR A 10 -22.34 13.65 -28.58
CA THR A 10 -21.19 14.42 -28.09
C THR A 10 -21.49 14.93 -26.68
N SER A 11 -21.54 13.99 -25.73
CA SER A 11 -21.45 14.32 -24.31
C SER A 11 -20.03 14.80 -24.05
N ARG A 12 -19.89 16.12 -23.97
CA ARG A 12 -18.66 16.85 -23.68
C ARG A 12 -18.13 16.40 -22.31
N SER A 13 -17.33 15.35 -22.30
CA SER A 13 -16.53 14.94 -21.14
C SER A 13 -15.71 16.15 -20.70
N LYS A 14 -16.11 16.78 -19.60
CA LYS A 14 -15.26 17.72 -18.88
C LYS A 14 -14.05 16.92 -18.42
N ALA A 15 -12.96 17.03 -19.16
CA ALA A 15 -11.65 16.59 -18.68
C ALA A 15 -11.39 17.37 -17.38
N VAL A 16 -11.53 16.68 -16.26
CA VAL A 16 -10.95 17.14 -15.00
C VAL A 16 -9.45 17.04 -15.24
N ASN A 17 -8.83 18.17 -15.58
CA ASN A 17 -7.38 18.31 -15.58
C ASN A 17 -6.92 18.22 -14.13
N THR A 18 -6.91 16.99 -13.61
CA THR A 18 -6.20 16.69 -12.38
C THR A 18 -4.74 16.76 -12.80
N VAL A 19 -4.15 17.94 -12.60
CA VAL A 19 -2.70 18.08 -12.62
C VAL A 19 -2.17 17.03 -11.64
N SER A 20 -1.61 15.94 -12.18
CA SER A 20 -0.78 15.02 -11.43
C SER A 20 0.36 15.87 -10.90
N LYS A 21 0.22 16.35 -9.66
CA LYS A 21 1.39 16.85 -8.93
C LYS A 21 2.33 15.67 -8.92
N GLU A 22 3.40 15.77 -9.70
CA GLU A 22 4.46 14.77 -9.80
C GLU A 22 5.03 14.58 -8.39
N ALA A 23 4.42 13.66 -7.66
CA ALA A 23 4.76 13.39 -6.29
C ALA A 23 6.07 12.63 -6.36
N LYS A 24 7.15 13.30 -5.94
CA LYS A 24 8.48 12.70 -5.88
C LYS A 24 8.36 11.29 -5.30
N PRO A 25 8.88 10.26 -5.99
CA PRO A 25 8.70 8.88 -5.56
C PRO A 25 9.21 8.75 -4.14
N LEU A 26 8.45 8.05 -3.30
CA LEU A 26 8.82 7.77 -1.93
C LEU A 26 9.51 6.40 -1.87
N PRO A 27 10.43 6.18 -0.92
CA PRO A 27 10.96 4.86 -0.62
C PRO A 27 9.91 4.04 0.13
N SER A 28 8.82 3.68 -0.57
CA SER A 28 7.69 2.99 0.03
C SER A 28 7.43 1.60 -0.52
N LEU A 29 6.93 0.75 0.37
CA LEU A 29 6.47 -0.60 0.11
C LEU A 29 4.98 -0.70 0.40
N ILE A 30 4.34 -1.55 -0.38
CA ILE A 30 2.96 -1.96 -0.24
C ILE A 30 2.96 -3.38 0.31
N ILE A 31 2.34 -3.54 1.48
CA ILE A 31 2.16 -4.82 2.15
C ILE A 31 0.67 -5.16 2.14
N SER A 32 0.30 -6.27 1.53
CA SER A 32 -1.07 -6.77 1.48
C SER A 32 -1.21 -8.08 2.24
N ASN A 33 -2.46 -8.47 2.52
CA ASN A 33 -2.82 -9.67 3.27
C ASN A 33 -2.33 -9.66 4.73
N LEU A 34 -2.07 -8.48 5.30
CA LEU A 34 -1.92 -8.31 6.74
C LEU A 34 -3.30 -8.22 7.38
N GLU A 35 -3.54 -9.09 8.36
CA GLU A 35 -4.73 -9.01 9.20
C GLU A 35 -4.84 -7.62 9.84
N GLU A 36 -6.04 -7.06 9.84
CA GLU A 36 -6.29 -5.73 10.38
C GLU A 36 -6.91 -5.85 11.77
N SER A 37 -6.39 -5.07 12.73
CA SER A 37 -6.92 -5.14 14.09
C SER A 37 -8.39 -4.70 14.15
N LYS A 38 -9.24 -5.50 14.81
CA LYS A 38 -10.66 -5.23 15.06
C LYS A 38 -10.92 -4.16 16.13
N ASP A 39 -9.86 -3.63 16.76
CA ASP A 39 -9.99 -2.63 17.80
C ASP A 39 -10.62 -1.34 17.27
N ASN A 40 -11.52 -0.74 18.05
CA ASN A 40 -12.15 0.52 17.68
C ASN A 40 -11.20 1.71 17.88
N ASP A 41 -10.23 1.60 18.79
CA ASP A 41 -9.23 2.62 19.09
C ASP A 41 -8.18 2.72 17.96
N PRO A 42 -8.10 3.87 17.25
CA PRO A 42 -7.10 4.08 16.21
C PRO A 42 -5.65 3.91 16.68
N ALA A 43 -5.33 4.29 17.93
CA ALA A 43 -3.97 4.22 18.45
C ALA A 43 -3.53 2.76 18.69
N LYS A 44 -4.43 1.93 19.24
CA LYS A 44 -4.20 0.49 19.41
C LYS A 44 -4.06 -0.22 18.08
N ARG A 45 -4.90 0.12 17.09
CA ARG A 45 -4.75 -0.40 15.73
C ARG A 45 -3.42 -0.03 15.10
N HIS A 46 -3.01 1.23 15.23
CA HIS A 46 -1.73 1.69 14.68
C HIS A 46 -0.54 0.97 15.35
N THR A 47 -0.58 0.80 16.68
CA THR A 47 0.42 0.04 17.42
C THR A 47 0.50 -1.41 16.93
N ARG A 48 -0.66 -2.04 16.67
CA ARG A 48 -0.70 -3.39 16.10
C ARG A 48 -0.09 -3.45 14.69
N ASP A 49 -0.37 -2.46 13.85
CA ASP A 49 0.25 -2.36 12.52
C ASP A 49 1.78 -2.24 12.61
N LEU A 50 2.30 -1.47 13.58
CA LEU A 50 3.75 -1.35 13.81
C LEU A 50 4.37 -2.69 14.20
N GLN A 51 3.75 -3.44 15.12
CA GLN A 51 4.23 -4.77 15.52
C GLN A 51 4.26 -5.76 14.33
N LEU A 52 3.23 -5.73 13.48
CA LEU A 52 3.19 -6.57 12.28
C LEU A 52 4.28 -6.19 11.27
N VAL A 53 4.52 -4.88 11.08
CA VAL A 53 5.61 -4.40 10.22
C VAL A 53 6.97 -4.81 10.78
N GLU A 54 7.18 -4.70 12.09
CA GLU A 54 8.41 -5.13 12.73
C GLU A 54 8.66 -6.63 12.54
N ALA A 55 7.64 -7.47 12.69
CA ALA A 55 7.72 -8.90 12.43
C ALA A 55 8.06 -9.20 10.95
N VAL A 56 7.45 -8.47 10.02
CA VAL A 56 7.77 -8.58 8.59
C VAL A 56 9.24 -8.20 8.31
N ILE A 57 9.74 -7.13 8.92
CA ILE A 57 11.12 -6.69 8.75
C ILE A 57 12.09 -7.72 9.33
N ARG A 58 11.82 -8.25 10.52
CA ARG A 58 12.64 -9.30 11.16
C ARG A 58 12.66 -10.60 10.37
N ASN A 59 11.55 -10.95 9.72
CA ASN A 59 11.50 -12.15 8.87
C ASN A 59 12.23 -11.93 7.54
N ALA A 60 12.20 -10.70 7.02
CA ALA A 60 12.86 -10.38 5.76
C ALA A 60 14.38 -10.16 5.93
N LEU A 61 14.84 -9.63 7.07
CA LEU A 61 16.25 -9.32 7.26
C LEU A 61 16.94 -10.36 8.15
N PRO A 62 18.15 -10.81 7.80
CA PRO A 62 18.97 -11.56 8.75
C PRO A 62 19.27 -10.68 9.98
N GLU A 63 19.47 -11.32 11.13
CA GLU A 63 19.61 -10.68 12.45
C GLU A 63 20.76 -9.63 12.51
N GLU A 64 21.69 -9.67 11.54
CA GLU A 64 22.87 -8.81 11.41
C GLU A 64 22.62 -7.49 10.68
N VAL A 65 21.45 -7.25 10.07
CA VAL A 65 21.19 -5.99 9.36
C VAL A 65 20.71 -4.92 10.36
N SER A 66 21.62 -4.05 10.79
CA SER A 66 21.25 -2.91 11.63
C SER A 66 20.60 -1.79 10.80
N GLY A 67 19.39 -1.39 11.18
CA GLY A 67 18.90 -0.03 10.95
C GLY A 67 18.02 0.16 9.71
N VAL A 68 16.87 -0.52 9.65
CA VAL A 68 15.76 -0.05 8.79
C VAL A 68 15.02 1.08 9.49
N TYR A 69 15.13 2.29 8.96
CA TYR A 69 14.40 3.44 9.47
C TYR A 69 12.97 3.47 8.91
N ILE A 70 11.98 3.31 9.79
CA ILE A 70 10.56 3.44 9.42
C ILE A 70 10.14 4.90 9.57
N THR A 71 9.88 5.57 8.46
CA THR A 71 9.40 6.96 8.44
C THR A 71 7.89 7.03 8.69
N LYS A 72 7.12 6.11 8.11
CA LYS A 72 5.65 6.13 8.20
C LYS A 72 5.02 4.77 7.96
N VAL A 73 3.99 4.46 8.74
CA VAL A 73 3.12 3.30 8.53
C VAL A 73 1.67 3.76 8.49
N ARG A 74 0.92 3.36 7.45
CA ARG A 74 -0.52 3.61 7.38
C ARG A 74 -1.25 2.59 6.51
N ARG A 75 -2.48 2.25 6.87
CA ARG A 75 -3.42 1.54 5.99
C ARG A 75 -3.97 2.49 4.93
N LEU A 76 -4.19 1.98 3.72
CA LEU A 76 -4.78 2.70 2.58
C LEU A 76 -6.28 2.36 2.48
N GLY A 77 -7.10 3.35 2.14
CA GLY A 77 -8.55 3.21 2.02
C GLY A 77 -9.31 3.55 3.31
N LYS A 78 -10.63 3.67 3.20
CA LYS A 78 -11.52 4.02 4.32
C LYS A 78 -11.69 2.82 5.26
N TRP A 79 -11.53 3.05 6.56
CA TRP A 79 -11.93 2.06 7.57
C TRP A 79 -13.45 2.02 7.64
N VAL A 80 -14.03 0.84 7.44
CA VAL A 80 -15.50 0.67 7.46
C VAL A 80 -16.04 0.11 8.78
N GLY A 81 -15.18 -0.46 9.64
CA GLY A 81 -15.58 -1.11 10.90
C GLY A 81 -16.45 -2.36 10.67
N GLY A 82 -16.37 -3.36 11.55
CA GLY A 82 -17.22 -4.56 11.51
C GLY A 82 -16.52 -5.87 11.12
N GLU A 83 -17.29 -6.97 11.17
CA GLU A 83 -16.81 -8.37 11.05
C GLU A 83 -16.34 -8.76 9.64
N THR A 84 -16.88 -8.13 8.59
CA THR A 84 -16.41 -8.28 7.21
C THR A 84 -15.23 -7.33 6.95
N GLN A 85 -14.11 -7.59 7.62
CA GLN A 85 -12.90 -6.83 7.38
C GLN A 85 -12.36 -7.10 5.98
N SER A 86 -12.44 -6.10 5.11
CA SER A 86 -11.52 -6.02 3.97
C SER A 86 -10.13 -5.73 4.54
N SER A 87 -9.20 -6.67 4.42
CA SER A 87 -7.80 -6.47 4.83
C SER A 87 -7.19 -5.33 4.03
N ARG A 88 -7.24 -4.11 4.58
CA ARG A 88 -6.72 -2.94 3.89
C ARG A 88 -5.23 -3.10 3.67
N ILE A 89 -4.78 -2.63 2.53
CA ILE A 89 -3.37 -2.64 2.18
C ILE A 89 -2.62 -1.67 3.11
N LEU A 90 -1.45 -2.07 3.59
CA LEU A 90 -0.58 -1.24 4.41
C LEU A 90 0.52 -0.63 3.53
N LYS A 91 0.72 0.69 3.64
CA LYS A 91 1.84 1.42 3.06
C LYS A 91 2.88 1.69 4.13
N LEU A 92 4.08 1.16 3.90
CA LEU A 92 5.29 1.38 4.68
C LEU A 92 6.18 2.37 3.94
N VAL A 93 6.65 3.43 4.59
CA VAL A 93 7.63 4.38 4.06
C VAL A 93 8.89 4.26 4.88
N LEU A 94 10.02 4.06 4.20
CA LEU A 94 11.33 3.87 4.80
C LEU A 94 12.15 5.16 4.76
N GLY A 95 13.35 5.14 5.32
CA GLY A 95 14.25 6.29 5.35
C GLY A 95 14.82 6.58 3.96
N ASN A 96 15.16 5.53 3.21
CA ASN A 96 15.73 5.65 1.87
C ASN A 96 15.37 4.48 0.93
N PHE A 97 15.71 4.64 -0.36
CA PHE A 97 15.40 3.64 -1.40
C PHE A 97 16.21 2.35 -1.26
N GLU A 98 17.42 2.42 -0.70
CA GLU A 98 18.28 1.25 -0.51
C GLU A 98 17.70 0.30 0.54
N GLU A 99 17.24 0.83 1.68
CA GLU A 99 16.48 0.08 2.69
C GLU A 99 15.23 -0.56 2.07
N ARG A 100 14.51 0.19 1.23
CA ARG A 100 13.31 -0.29 0.54
C ARG A 100 13.60 -1.46 -0.39
N ASP A 101 14.65 -1.35 -1.20
CA ASP A 101 15.02 -2.37 -2.16
C ASP A 101 15.60 -3.60 -1.48
N MET A 102 16.39 -3.42 -0.42
CA MET A 102 16.91 -4.50 0.40
C MET A 102 15.78 -5.29 1.05
N LEU A 103 14.83 -4.62 1.72
CA LEU A 103 13.70 -5.27 2.36
C LEU A 103 12.85 -6.04 1.35
N PHE A 104 12.57 -5.44 0.19
CA PHE A 104 11.82 -6.09 -0.87
C PHE A 104 12.52 -7.35 -1.38
N LYS A 105 13.81 -7.25 -1.73
CA LYS A 105 14.60 -8.39 -2.24
C LYS A 105 14.63 -9.53 -1.24
N ASN A 106 14.88 -9.25 0.03
CA ASN A 106 14.99 -10.32 1.02
C ASN A 106 13.62 -10.93 1.37
N SER A 107 12.54 -10.13 1.32
CA SER A 107 11.19 -10.66 1.55
C SER A 107 10.76 -11.71 0.52
N GLN A 108 11.27 -11.65 -0.72
CA GLN A 108 10.96 -12.65 -1.76
C GLN A 108 11.49 -14.06 -1.44
N ASN A 109 12.47 -14.16 -0.55
CA ASN A 109 13.06 -15.43 -0.14
C ASN A 109 12.36 -16.04 1.09
N THR A 110 11.43 -15.31 1.72
CA THR A 110 10.69 -15.80 2.88
C THR A 110 9.60 -16.78 2.43
N ARG A 111 9.68 -18.03 2.91
CA ARG A 111 8.99 -19.17 2.30
C ARG A 111 7.55 -19.44 2.75
N ASP A 112 7.00 -18.66 3.70
CA ASP A 112 5.82 -19.16 4.44
C ASP A 112 4.77 -18.13 4.86
N SER A 113 4.82 -16.89 4.37
CA SER A 113 3.76 -15.92 4.68
C SER A 113 2.86 -15.65 3.48
N ASN A 114 1.54 -15.82 3.65
CA ASN A 114 0.53 -15.31 2.71
C ASN A 114 0.59 -13.77 2.51
N ILE A 115 1.45 -13.09 3.27
CA ILE A 115 1.78 -11.67 3.17
C ILE A 115 2.51 -11.43 1.85
N ARG A 116 2.05 -10.43 1.09
CA ARG A 116 2.71 -10.02 -0.16
C ARG A 116 3.31 -8.64 0.03
N ILE A 117 4.57 -8.51 -0.34
CA ILE A 117 5.31 -7.24 -0.31
C ILE A 117 5.65 -6.88 -1.75
N ARG A 118 5.36 -5.64 -2.12
CA ARG A 118 5.75 -5.08 -3.41
C ARG A 118 6.16 -3.63 -3.24
N PRO A 119 7.04 -3.11 -4.10
CA PRO A 119 7.30 -1.68 -4.15
C PRO A 119 6.05 -0.88 -4.53
N ASP A 120 5.96 0.32 -3.99
CA ASP A 120 4.90 1.27 -4.31
C ASP A 120 5.24 1.97 -5.62
N TRP A 121 4.66 1.48 -6.72
CA TRP A 121 4.81 2.11 -8.02
C TRP A 121 3.91 3.34 -8.11
N VAL A 122 4.53 4.47 -8.48
CA VAL A 122 3.79 5.57 -9.08
C VAL A 122 3.26 5.00 -10.38
N LEU A 123 1.93 4.93 -10.54
CA LEU A 123 1.33 4.64 -11.83
C LEU A 123 1.81 5.75 -12.76
N GLY A 124 2.72 5.40 -13.67
CA GLY A 124 3.08 6.28 -14.77
C GLY A 124 1.82 6.54 -15.60
N ASP A 125 1.63 7.80 -15.96
CA ASP A 125 0.50 8.30 -16.75
C ASP A 125 0.27 7.50 -18.05
#